data_AF-G5QQ62-F1
#
_entry.id   AF-G5QQ62-F1
#
_cell.length_a   1.000
_cell.length_b   1.000
_cell.length_c   1.000
_cell.angle_alpha   90.00
_cell.angle_beta   90.00
_cell.angle_gamma   90.00
#
_symmetry.space_group_name_H-M   'P 1'
#
loop_
_entity.id
_entity.type
_entity.pdbx_description
1 polymer ?
#
loop_
_entity_poly.entity_id
_entity_poly.type
_entity_poly.pdbx_seq_one_letter_code
_entity_poly.pdbx_strand_id
1 'polypeptide(L)' 'TAVGPVRKSAFQVHRLAEDALEGVTGLVEYHDHFNRF' A
#
# COMPACT_ATOMS: atom_id res chain seq x y z
N THR A 1 -16.16 -15.38 15.29
CA THR A 1 -14.74 -15.39 14.88
C THR A 1 -14.46 -14.15 14.07
N ALA A 2 -13.85 -13.14 14.67
CA ALA A 2 -13.50 -11.91 13.96
C ALA A 2 -12.16 -12.10 13.25
N VAL A 3 -12.17 -12.14 11.91
CA VAL A 3 -10.95 -12.07 11.10
C VAL A 3 -10.78 -10.61 10.71
N GLY A 4 -9.96 -9.88 11.46
CA GLY A 4 -9.61 -8.48 11.16
C GLY A 4 -8.86 -8.35 9.83
N PRO A 5 -8.84 -7.17 9.21
CA PRO A 5 -8.39 -6.99 7.83
C PRO A 5 -6.86 -7.21 7.70
N VAL A 6 -6.48 -8.37 7.18
CA VAL A 6 -5.08 -8.79 6.91
C VAL A 6 -4.32 -7.80 6.01
N ARG A 7 -5.01 -6.92 5.27
CA ARG A 7 -4.36 -5.94 4.39
C ARG A 7 -3.80 -4.70 5.09
N LYS A 8 -4.28 -4.33 6.28
CA LYS A 8 -3.89 -3.04 6.89
C LYS A 8 -2.44 -3.04 7.42
N SER A 9 -1.85 -4.20 7.72
CA SER A 9 -0.51 -4.28 8.31
C SER A 9 0.60 -4.72 7.34
N ALA A 10 0.28 -5.08 6.10
CA ALA A 10 1.24 -5.66 5.15
C ALA A 10 1.76 -4.68 4.09
N PHE A 11 1.04 -3.58 3.83
CA PHE A 11 1.46 -2.56 2.87
C PHE A 11 2.57 -1.69 3.50
N GLN A 12 3.75 -1.69 2.89
CA GLN A 12 4.90 -0.89 3.31
C GLN A 12 5.38 -0.05 2.13
N VAL A 13 5.78 1.20 2.41
CA VAL A 13 6.33 2.14 1.42
C VAL A 13 7.69 2.64 1.90
N HIS A 14 8.65 2.78 0.98
CA HIS A 14 9.99 3.30 1.27
C HIS A 14 10.22 4.58 0.48
N ARG A 15 10.50 5.69 1.18
CA ARG A 15 10.82 6.98 0.55
C ARG A 15 12.23 6.96 -0.01
N LEU A 16 12.41 7.50 -1.22
CA LEU A 16 13.72 7.61 -1.87
C LEU A 16 14.32 9.03 -1.76
N ALA A 17 13.48 10.03 -1.50
CA ALA A 17 13.86 11.39 -1.13
C ALA A 17 13.18 11.76 0.19
N GLU A 18 13.67 12.79 0.86
CA GLU A 18 13.21 13.17 2.20
C GLU A 18 11.72 13.57 2.21
N ASP A 19 11.27 14.23 1.14
CA ASP A 19 9.94 14.80 0.93
C ASP A 19 9.01 13.93 0.08
N ALA A 20 9.47 12.76 -0.40
CA ALA A 20 8.77 11.95 -1.41
C ALA A 20 7.36 11.48 -1.02
N LEU A 21 7.01 11.52 0.27
CA LEU A 21 5.71 11.12 0.80
C LEU A 21 4.98 12.28 1.52
N GLU A 22 5.51 13.50 1.48
CA GLU A 22 4.88 14.65 2.13
C GLU A 22 3.55 15.01 1.44
N GLY A 23 2.46 14.98 2.19
CA GLY A 23 1.12 15.25 1.66
C GLY A 23 0.54 14.15 0.75
N VAL A 24 1.28 13.08 0.49
CA VAL A 24 0.83 11.98 -0.40
C VAL A 24 -0.09 11.03 0.38
N THR A 25 -1.36 10.98 -0.02
CA THR A 25 -2.37 10.09 0.56
C THR A 25 -3.30 9.57 -0.54
N GLY A 26 -3.88 8.39 -0.33
CA GLY A 26 -4.87 7.81 -1.25
C GLY A 26 -4.61 6.35 -1.60
N LEU A 27 -5.23 5.90 -2.70
CA LEU A 27 -5.11 4.56 -3.23
C LEU A 27 -3.84 4.44 -4.08
N VAL A 28 -3.08 3.37 -3.85
CA VAL A 28 -1.96 2.98 -4.71
C VAL A 28 -2.43 1.84 -5.61
N GLU A 29 -2.47 2.09 -6.91
CA GLU A 29 -2.83 1.09 -7.91
C GLU A 29 -1.56 0.41 -8.44
N TYR A 30 -1.61 -0.92 -8.50
CA TYR A 30 -0.58 -1.73 -9.13
C TYR A 30 -1.04 -2.17 -10.51
N HIS A 31 -0.09 -2.50 -11.39
CA HIS A 31 -0.41 -3.09 -12.68
C HIS A 31 -1.20 -4.40 -12.52
N ASP A 32 -2.16 -4.66 -13.41
CA ASP A 32 -3.09 -5.82 -13.35
C ASP A 32 -2.40 -7.19 -13.29
N HIS A 33 -1.12 -7.27 -13.66
CA HIS A 33 -0.31 -8.48 -13.49
C HIS A 33 -0.18 -8.93 -12.02
N PHE A 34 -0.45 -8.06 -11.05
CA PHE A 34 -0.47 -8.41 -9.63
C PHE A 34 -1.81 -9.01 -9.19
N ASN A 35 -2.89 -8.87 -9.98
CA ASN A 35 -4.21 -9.42 -9.71
C ASN A 35 -4.34 -10.84 -10.27
N ARG A 36 -3.44 -11.74 -9.84
CA ARG A 36 -3.42 -13.15 -10.27
C ARG A 36 -4.02 -14.06 -9.21
N PHE A 37 -5.31 -13.87 -8.93
CA PHE A 37 -6.12 -14.77 -8.11
C PHE A 37 -7.53 -14.86 -8.69
#